data_AF-A0A318NBQ3-F1
#
_entry.id   AF-A0A318NBQ3-F1
#
_cell.length_a   1.000
_cell.length_b   1.000
_cell.length_c   1.000
_cell.angle_alpha   90.00
_cell.angle_beta   90.00
_cell.angle_gamma   90.00
#
_symmetry.space_group_name_H-M   'P 1'
#
loop_
_entity.id
_entity.type
_entity.pdbx_description
1 polymer ?
#
loop_
_entity_poly.entity_id
_entity_poly.type
_entity_poly.pdbx_seq_one_letter_code
_entity_poly.pdbx_strand_id
1 'polypeptide(L)' 'MPAEQLPAGAVGTVVHIFSSPSTAYEVEFADADGRTVAMVTLRADQVIHHDG' A
#
# COMPACT_ATOMS: atom_id res chain seq x y z
N MET A 1 -5.18 -8.15 -3.61
CA MET A 1 -6.09 -8.75 -2.62
C MET A 1 -7.51 -8.40 -3.05
N PRO A 2 -8.46 -9.34 -3.15
CA PRO A 2 -9.74 -9.08 -3.81
C PRO A 2 -10.75 -8.29 -2.97
N ALA A 3 -10.48 -8.04 -1.68
CA ALA A 3 -11.45 -7.42 -0.79
C ALA A 3 -11.52 -5.90 -0.99
N GLU A 4 -10.41 -5.24 -1.31
CA GLU A 4 -10.30 -3.78 -1.34
C GLU A 4 -10.58 -3.16 -2.72
N GLN A 5 -10.94 -3.96 -3.74
CA GLN A 5 -11.25 -3.50 -5.11
C GLN A 5 -10.20 -2.57 -5.74
N LEU A 6 -8.96 -2.62 -5.25
CA LEU A 6 -7.88 -1.78 -5.76
C LEU A 6 -7.50 -2.21 -7.19
N PRO A 7 -7.52 -1.30 -8.17
CA PRO A 7 -7.08 -1.61 -9.52
C PRO A 7 -5.58 -1.94 -9.53
N ALA A 8 -5.17 -2.83 -10.42
CA ALA A 8 -3.75 -3.12 -10.63
C ALA A 8 -3.02 -1.83 -11.04
N GLY A 9 -1.87 -1.57 -10.41
CA GLY A 9 -1.11 -0.32 -10.61
C GLY A 9 -1.59 0.87 -9.78
N ALA A 10 -2.54 0.69 -8.85
CA ALA A 10 -2.85 1.71 -7.85
C ALA A 10 -1.59 2.11 -7.06
N VAL A 11 -1.40 3.41 -6.88
CA VAL A 11 -0.31 3.99 -6.08
C VAL A 11 -0.89 4.40 -4.73
N GLY A 12 -0.15 4.13 -3.66
CA GLY A 12 -0.51 4.51 -2.30
C GLY A 12 0.69 5.05 -1.53
N THR A 13 0.45 5.51 -0.31
CA THR A 13 1.45 6.09 0.58
C THR A 13 1.82 5.10 1.67
N VAL A 14 3.12 4.86 1.89
CA VAL A 14 3.58 4.08 3.05
C VAL A 14 3.39 4.91 4.31
N VAL A 15 2.53 4.45 5.22
CA VAL A 15 2.25 5.11 6.50
C VAL A 15 2.95 4.44 7.68
N HIS A 16 3.35 3.18 7.53
CA HIS A 16 4.13 2.45 8.53
C HIS A 16 5.04 1.38 7.90
N ILE A 17 6.18 1.12 8.52
CA ILE A 17 7.10 0.03 8.14
C ILE A 17 7.21 -0.95 9.30
N PHE A 18 6.76 -2.18 9.08
CA PHE A 18 6.99 -3.29 10.00
C PHE A 18 8.37 -3.89 9.73
N SER A 19 9.10 -4.23 10.79
CA SER A 19 10.45 -4.82 10.70
C SER A 19 10.58 -6.21 11.34
N SER A 20 9.55 -6.69 12.03
CA SER A 20 9.51 -8.00 12.68
C SER A 20 8.16 -8.68 12.44
N PRO A 21 8.12 -9.94 11.98
CA PRO A 21 9.26 -10.83 11.72
C PRO A 21 10.01 -10.57 10.40
N SER A 22 9.46 -9.74 9.51
CA SER A 22 10.05 -9.38 8.21
C SER A 22 9.54 -8.02 7.75
N THR A 23 10.25 -7.38 6.81
CA THR A 23 9.82 -6.10 6.25
C THR A 23 8.46 -6.20 5.57
N ALA A 24 7.53 -5.34 6.02
CA ALA A 24 6.25 -5.11 5.38
C ALA A 24 5.87 -3.63 5.50
N TYR A 25 4.97 -3.19 4.65
CA TYR A 25 4.55 -1.80 4.52
C TYR A 25 3.05 -1.71 4.75
N GLU A 26 2.63 -0.86 5.69
CA GLU A 26 1.25 -0.40 5.72
C GLU A 26 1.10 0.71 4.70
N VAL A 27 0.23 0.48 3.72
CA VAL A 27 0.00 1.39 2.61
C VAL A 27 -1.43 1.90 2.67
N GLU A 28 -1.57 3.22 2.72
CA GLU A 28 -2.83 3.92 2.56
C GLU A 28 -3.09 4.21 1.07
N PHE A 29 -4.28 3.89 0.61
CA PHE A 29 -4.79 4.32 -0.69
C PHE A 29 -5.89 5.35 -0.46
N ALA A 30 -5.76 6.51 -1.08
CA ALA A 30 -6.73 7.58 -1.03
C ALA A 30 -7.35 7.87 -2.41
N ASP A 31 -8.59 8.32 -2.43
CA ASP A 31 -9.23 8.86 -3.63
C ASP A 31 -8.69 10.27 -3.98
N ALA A 32 -9.20 10.84 -5.07
CA ALA A 32 -8.79 12.17 -5.53
C ALA A 32 -9.15 13.32 -4.58
N ASP A 33 -10.09 13.09 -3.65
CA ASP A 33 -10.47 14.05 -2.61
C ASP A 33 -9.64 13.85 -1.32
N GLY A 34 -8.69 12.91 -1.32
CA GLY A 34 -7.84 12.59 -0.17
C GLY A 34 -8.51 11.71 0.88
N ARG A 35 -9.63 11.05 0.56
CA ARG A 35 -10.27 10.11 1.49
C ARG A 35 -9.65 8.73 1.38
N THR A 36 -9.31 8.13 2.52
CA THR A 36 -8.85 6.75 2.59
C THR A 36 -9.92 5.79 2.05
N VAL A 37 -9.58 5.03 1.01
CA VAL A 37 -10.44 4.00 0.42
C VAL A 37 -10.00 2.59 0.77
N ALA A 38 -8.71 2.41 1.09
CA ALA A 38 -8.17 1.15 1.57
C ALA A 38 -6.92 1.38 2.41
N MET A 39 -6.67 0.47 3.34
CA MET A 39 -5.43 0.38 4.10
C MET A 39 -5.01 -1.08 4.13
N VAL A 40 -3.83 -1.38 3.59
CA VAL A 40 -3.37 -2.76 3.39
C VAL A 40 -1.93 -2.91 3.83
N THR A 41 -1.63 -4.07 4.43
CA THR A 41 -0.27 -4.49 4.72
C THR A 41 0.29 -5.28 3.53
N LEU A 42 1.33 -4.77 2.89
CA LEU A 42 2.01 -5.39 1.76
C LEU A 42 3.39 -5.88 2.17
N ARG A 43 3.76 -7.09 1.76
CA ARG A 43 5.14 -7.58 1.90
C ARG A 43 6.06 -6.87 0.91
N ALA A 44 7.35 -6.90 1.19
CA ALA A 44 8.36 -6.28 0.34
C ALA A 44 8.37 -6.78 -1.11
N ASP A 45 7.98 -8.05 -1.36
CA ASP A 45 7.89 -8.64 -2.70
C ASP A 45 6.64 -8.19 -3.50
N GLN A 46 5.74 -7.43 -2.88
CA GLN A 46 4.46 -7.00 -3.48
C GLN A 46 4.45 -5.53 -3.89
N VAL A 47 5.55 -4.80 -3.65
CA VAL A 47 5.69 -3.38 -3.96
C VAL A 47 6.84 -3.15 -4.93
N ILE A 48 6.65 -2.20 -5.85
CA ILE A 48 7.69 -1.70 -6.75
C ILE A 48 7.93 -0.25 -6.37
N HIS A 49 9.15 0.08 -5.94
CA HIS A 49 9.56 1.46 -5.76
C HIS A 49 9.82 2.06 -7.14
N HIS A 50 9.06 3.08 -7.53
CA HIS A 50 9.37 3.88 -8.71
C HIS A 50 10.24 5.05 -8.25
N ASP A 51 11.51 5.05 -8.67
CA ASP A 51 12.38 6.21 -8.52
C ASP A 51 11.80 7.32 -9.41
N GLY A 52 11.22 8.35 -8.78
CA GLY A 52 10.64 9.52 -9.45
C GLY A 52 11.67 10.49 -9.98
#